data_AF-A0A1M6XPV2-F1
#
_entry.id   AF-A0A1M6XPV2-F1
#
_cell.length_a   1.000
_cell.length_b   1.000
_cell.length_c   1.000
_cell.angle_alpha   90.00
_cell.angle_beta   90.00
_cell.angle_gamma   90.00
#
_symmetry.space_group_name_H-M   'P 1'
#
loop_
_entity.id
_entity.type
_entity.pdbx_description
1 polymer ?
#
loop_
_entity_poly.entity_id
_entity_poly.type
_entity_poly.pdbx_seq_one_letter_code
_entity_poly.pdbx_strand_id
1 'polypeptide(L)' 'GSSELRKTLFQVMDALIKTKPQDDPVYRFLDKKRAQGKPYYVYMTAGANKFLRIYYGRVKEYLATLPES' A
#
# COMPACT_ATOMS: atom_id res chain seq x y z
N GLY A 1 -7.03 -13.08 -5.64
CA GLY A 1 -6.50 -12.01 -6.51
C GLY A 1 -5.54 -12.60 -7.52
N SER A 2 -5.24 -11.91 -8.63
CA SER A 2 -4.31 -12.42 -9.66
C SER A 2 -2.88 -12.60 -9.12
N SER A 3 -2.11 -13.52 -9.70
CA SER A 3 -0.70 -13.77 -9.37
C SER A 3 0.17 -12.55 -9.60
N GLU A 4 -0.07 -11.87 -10.72
CA GLU A 4 0.63 -10.68 -11.18
C GLU A 4 0.40 -9.56 -10.17
N LEU A 5 -0.85 -9.32 -9.78
CA LEU A 5 -1.19 -8.30 -8.79
C LEU A 5 -0.51 -8.55 -7.44
N ARG A 6 -0.47 -9.80 -6.96
CA ARG A 6 0.23 -10.14 -5.70
C ARG A 6 1.71 -9.84 -5.80
N LYS A 7 2.36 -10.21 -6.90
CA LYS A 7 3.79 -9.95 -7.15
C LYS A 7 4.07 -8.45 -7.17
N THR A 8 3.27 -7.68 -7.91
CA THR A 8 3.40 -6.22 -7.99
C THR A 8 3.24 -5.58 -6.62
N LEU A 9 2.19 -5.92 -5.87
CA LEU A 9 1.98 -5.35 -4.53
C LEU A 9 3.12 -5.69 -3.57
N PHE A 10 3.65 -6.92 -3.63
CA PHE A 10 4.81 -7.29 -2.84
C PHE A 10 6.04 -6.44 -3.18
N GLN A 11 6.32 -6.22 -4.47
CA GLN A 11 7.43 -5.36 -4.92
C GLN A 11 7.26 -3.92 -4.46
N VAL A 12 6.04 -3.37 -4.49
CA VAL A 12 5.77 -2.02 -3.97
C VAL A 12 6.05 -1.95 -2.46
N MET A 13 5.57 -2.91 -1.66
CA MET A 13 5.82 -2.91 -0.21
C MET A 13 7.31 -3.05 0.11
N ASP A 14 8.01 -3.91 -0.63
CA ASP A 14 9.45 -4.12 -0.50
C ASP A 14 10.24 -2.84 -0.81
N ALA A 15 9.87 -2.13 -1.89
CA ALA A 15 10.44 -0.84 -2.23
C ALA A 15 10.23 0.19 -1.10
N LEU A 16 9.00 0.31 -0.58
CA LEU A 16 8.68 1.25 0.51
C LEU A 16 9.53 0.98 1.76
N ILE A 17 9.73 -0.29 2.14
CA ILE A 17 10.53 -0.65 3.32
C ILE A 17 12.01 -0.31 3.12
N LYS A 18 12.52 -0.48 1.90
CA LYS A 18 13.92 -0.19 1.55
C LYS A 18 14.20 1.32 1.49
N THR A 19 13.31 2.09 0.86
CA THR A 19 13.50 3.53 0.66
C THR A 19 13.04 4.37 1.84
N LYS A 20 12.22 3.82 2.72
CA LYS A 20 11.75 4.44 3.98
C LYS A 20 11.20 5.87 3.82
N PRO A 21 10.27 6.13 2.88
CA PRO A 21 9.70 7.45 2.69
C PRO A 21 8.80 7.81 3.89
N GLN A 22 9.28 8.68 4.77
CA GLN A 22 8.62 8.95 6.07
C GLN A 22 7.23 9.57 5.93
N ASP A 23 6.98 10.30 4.84
CA ASP A 23 5.69 10.94 4.57
C ASP A 23 4.69 10.00 3.87
N ASP A 24 5.12 8.84 3.40
CA ASP A 24 4.23 7.89 2.73
C ASP A 24 3.32 7.20 3.77
N PRO A 25 1.99 7.27 3.60
CA PRO A 25 1.03 6.72 4.57
C PRO A 25 1.06 5.18 4.64
N VAL A 26 1.50 4.49 3.59
CA VAL A 26 1.64 3.03 3.57
C VAL A 26 2.93 2.62 4.27
N TYR A 27 4.05 3.32 4.03
CA TYR A 27 5.30 3.11 4.76
C TYR A 27 5.10 3.31 6.26
N ARG A 28 4.49 4.42 6.70
CA ARG A 28 4.21 4.64 8.13
C ARG A 28 3.38 3.52 8.74
N PHE A 29 2.43 2.97 7.98
CA PHE A 29 1.64 1.82 8.42
C PHE A 29 2.50 0.55 8.54
N LEU A 30 3.33 0.25 7.55
CA LEU A 30 4.28 -0.88 7.57
C LEU A 30 5.25 -0.77 8.74
N ASP A 31 5.83 0.42 8.96
CA ASP A 31 6.78 0.70 10.03
C ASP A 31 6.14 0.51 11.41
N LYS A 32 4.90 0.99 11.60
CA LYS A 32 4.12 0.73 12.81
C LYS A 32 3.90 -0.77 13.04
N LYS A 33 3.59 -1.54 12.00
CA LYS A 33 3.39 -3.00 12.13
C LYS A 33 4.71 -3.73 12.43
N ARG A 34 5.82 -3.28 11.85
CA ARG A 34 7.16 -3.78 12.16
C ARG A 34 7.52 -3.51 13.62
N ALA A 35 7.30 -2.29 14.11
CA ALA A 35 7.54 -1.91 15.51
C ALA A 35 6.68 -2.71 16.51
N GLN A 36 5.51 -3.17 16.09
CA GLN A 36 4.65 -4.10 16.86
C GLN A 36 5.13 -5.56 16.83
N GLY A 37 6.27 -5.87 16.21
CA GLY A 37 6.80 -7.23 16.11
C GLY A 37 5.99 -8.14 15.20
N LYS A 38 5.21 -7.60 14.26
CA LYS A 38 4.45 -8.44 13.32
C LYS A 38 5.42 -9.19 12.38
N PRO A 39 5.16 -10.47 12.05
CA PRO A 39 5.98 -11.19 11.08
C PRO A 39 6.01 -10.51 9.71
N TYR A 40 7.15 -10.62 9.01
CA TYR A 40 7.42 -9.95 7.74
C TYR A 40 6.26 -10.07 6.74
N TYR A 41 5.93 -11.30 6.33
CA TYR A 41 4.90 -11.54 5.32
C TYR A 41 3.48 -11.10 5.76
N VAL A 42 3.22 -11.10 7.07
CA VAL A 42 1.92 -10.68 7.61
C VAL A 42 1.76 -9.18 7.44
N TYR A 43 2.75 -8.37 7.82
CA TYR A 43 2.63 -6.92 7.64
C TYR A 43 2.77 -6.49 6.19
N MET A 44 3.51 -7.24 5.35
CA MET A 44 3.58 -7.01 3.90
C MET A 44 2.20 -7.15 3.27
N THR A 45 1.47 -8.21 3.62
CA THR A 45 0.10 -8.44 3.14
C THR A 45 -0.85 -7.35 3.67
N ALA A 46 -0.72 -6.95 4.93
CA ALA A 46 -1.51 -5.86 5.50
C ALA A 46 -1.22 -4.50 4.82
N GLY A 47 0.06 -4.23 4.49
CA GLY A 47 0.48 -3.05 3.75
C GLY A 47 -0.10 -3.01 2.34
N ALA A 48 -0.09 -4.15 1.63
CA ALA A 48 -0.70 -4.26 0.31
C ALA A 48 -2.20 -3.90 0.35
N ASN A 49 -2.94 -4.39 1.35
CA ASN A 49 -4.35 -4.04 1.54
C ASN A 49 -4.55 -2.55 1.87
N LYS A 50 -3.65 -1.98 2.70
CA LYS A 50 -3.66 -0.54 3.01
C LYS A 50 -3.41 0.30 1.75
N PHE A 51 -2.44 -0.09 0.93
CA PHE A 51 -2.13 0.54 -0.36
C PHE A 51 -3.35 0.53 -1.27
N LEU A 52 -3.95 -0.65 -1.50
CA LEU A 52 -5.13 -0.77 -2.36
C LEU A 52 -6.29 0.10 -1.91
N ARG A 53 -6.54 0.18 -0.58
CA ARG A 53 -7.61 1.01 -0.04
C ARG A 53 -7.36 2.51 -0.26
N ILE A 54 -6.12 2.97 -0.09
CA ILE A 54 -5.74 4.36 -0.38
C ILE A 54 -5.86 4.63 -1.88
N TYR A 55 -5.26 3.77 -2.70
CA TYR A 55 -5.27 3.89 -4.17
C TYR A 55 -6.69 4.00 -4.71
N TYR A 56 -7.58 3.08 -4.30
CA TYR A 56 -8.98 3.11 -4.71
C TYR A 56 -9.67 4.41 -4.29
N GLY A 57 -9.45 4.89 -3.06
CA GLY A 57 -10.01 6.15 -2.58
C GLY A 57 -9.55 7.34 -3.43
N ARG A 58 -8.25 7.44 -3.70
CA ARG A 58 -7.65 8.51 -4.53
C ARG A 58 -8.17 8.49 -5.96
N VAL A 59 -8.26 7.31 -6.58
CA VAL A 59 -8.80 7.15 -7.93
C VAL A 59 -10.27 7.55 -7.94
N LYS A 60 -11.07 7.11 -6.95
CA LYS A 60 -12.49 7.47 -6.85
C LYS A 60 -12.68 8.99 -6.68
N GLU A 61 -11.89 9.62 -5.81
CA GLU A 61 -11.88 11.08 -5.62
C GLU A 61 -11.57 11.79 -6.93
N TYR A 62 -10.51 11.37 -7.63
CA TYR A 62 -10.12 11.95 -8.91
C TYR A 62 -11.20 11.79 -9.98
N LEU A 63 -11.76 10.58 -10.14
CA LEU A 63 -12.81 10.32 -11.12
C LEU A 63 -14.06 11.18 -10.87
N ALA A 64 -14.39 11.47 -9.60
CA ALA A 64 -15.50 12.35 -9.25
C ALA A 64 -15.26 13.83 -9.61
N THR A 65 -14.02 14.24 -9.90
CA THR A 65 -13.70 15.60 -10.38
C THR A 65 -13.83 15.76 -11.89
N LEU A 66 -13.94 14.65 -12.63
CA LEU A 66 -14.06 14.70 -14.09
C LEU A 66 -15.50 15.07 -14.48
N PRO A 67 -15.69 15.90 -15.51
CA PRO A 67 -17.02 16.16 -16.05
C PRO A 67 -17.64 14.86 -16.58
N GLU A 68 -18.95 14.71 -16.38
CA GLU A 68 -19.70 13.63 -17.03
C GLU A 68 -19.53 13.78 -18.55
N SER A 69 -19.09 12.69 -19.20
CA SER A 69 -18.86 12.62 -20.65
C SER A 69 -20.15 12.36 -21.41
#